data_AF-A0A0R0CPW5-F1
#
_entry.id   AF-A0A0R0CPW5-F1
#
_cell.length_a   1.000
_cell.length_b   1.000
_cell.length_c   1.000
_cell.angle_alpha   90.00
_cell.angle_beta   90.00
_cell.angle_gamma   90.00
#
_symmetry.space_group_name_H-M   'P 1'
#
loop_
_entity.id
_entity.type
_entity.pdbx_description
1 polymer ?
#
loop_
_entity_poly.entity_id
_entity_poly.type
_entity_poly.pdbx_seq_one_letter_code
_entity_poly.pdbx_strand_id
1 'polypeptide(L)'
;MSTTCWGSPVHATDDTAKPVALLARAGAARDRLREALIAAGGRIVLEEDPNQLEPATLTSAAPQVVLVALEPAVEDALERLESVLETPELSLLFEEAELAARREGWEAQRWIRHLAAKLQGHGNVLPPGLEHEDAEPAITLEPGLPPRPADGHVDAPLQFHLDEAQVQAYDLPADEIYEVPASAREPHAQVLSFEELIAGAAQPSPVETVPPPLPPEPVASVDPAAKVAVAPIGDFSSWSLLDEDGYETAPAAPVAAEPPPALASLLNSELSLVDLDEGAAEGNGAVLLIAGIGGPDAVRRVLAGLPEDFSRPVLVQLRLDGGRYANLVKQMARATPLPVSLADPGQGLNPGEVYILPDLIGLESAAGGLRFCAEANDLLQALQADRSAVLMLSGADVAMVAPVLEFAGKGGWVAGQIGEGCYDPAAASQLAVAGMSAGDPEYLAAELAVHCAA
;
A
#
# COMPACT_ATOMS: atom_id res chain seq x y z
N MET A 1 -49.67 -23.38 13.31
CA MET A 1 -49.00 -24.38 12.46
C MET A 1 -47.73 -23.73 11.98
N SER A 2 -46.61 -24.01 12.66
CA SER A 2 -45.31 -23.43 12.36
C SER A 2 -44.57 -24.33 11.38
N THR A 3 -44.20 -23.79 10.23
CA THR A 3 -43.36 -24.48 9.25
C THR A 3 -41.91 -24.12 9.55
N THR A 4 -41.15 -25.11 10.04
CA THR A 4 -39.72 -25.00 10.31
C THR A 4 -38.91 -25.37 9.07
N CYS A 5 -38.12 -24.43 8.57
CA CYS A 5 -36.92 -24.72 7.80
C CYS A 5 -35.76 -24.14 8.62
N TRP A 6 -34.86 -25.00 9.09
CA TRP A 6 -33.59 -24.65 9.75
C TRP A 6 -33.68 -23.80 11.02
N GLY A 7 -34.14 -24.41 12.12
CA GLY A 7 -33.53 -24.38 13.48
C GLY A 7 -33.15 -23.07 14.20
N SER A 8 -33.14 -21.91 13.56
CA SER A 8 -32.86 -20.62 14.17
C SER A 8 -34.18 -19.89 14.40
N PRO A 9 -34.41 -19.29 15.58
CA PRO A 9 -35.49 -18.33 15.72
C PRO A 9 -35.20 -17.18 14.76
N VAL A 10 -36.02 -17.03 13.72
CA VAL A 10 -36.14 -15.74 13.04
C VAL A 10 -36.65 -14.81 14.13
N HIS A 11 -35.82 -13.89 14.60
CA HIS A 11 -36.28 -12.82 15.48
C HIS A 11 -37.47 -12.17 14.77
N ALA A 12 -38.66 -12.35 15.33
CA ALA A 12 -39.78 -11.49 15.03
C ALA A 12 -39.25 -10.07 15.23
N THR A 13 -39.45 -9.18 14.26
CA THR A 13 -39.01 -7.79 14.29
C THR A 13 -39.46 -7.19 15.62
N ASP A 14 -38.54 -7.11 16.58
CA ASP A 14 -38.87 -6.73 17.94
C ASP A 14 -39.42 -5.31 17.92
N ASP A 15 -40.45 -5.09 18.73
CA ASP A 15 -41.24 -3.87 18.92
C ASP A 15 -40.42 -2.75 19.62
N THR A 16 -39.10 -2.73 19.39
CA THR A 16 -38.09 -1.90 20.08
C THR A 16 -37.58 -0.74 19.23
N ALA A 17 -38.18 -0.49 18.05
CA ALA A 17 -37.79 0.61 17.18
C ALA A 17 -38.11 1.96 17.85
N LYS A 18 -37.07 2.73 18.22
CA LYS A 18 -37.25 4.05 18.83
C LYS A 18 -38.02 4.97 17.87
N PRO A 19 -39.04 5.72 18.36
CA PRO A 19 -39.75 6.71 17.57
C PRO A 19 -38.83 7.89 17.25
N VAL A 20 -38.63 8.17 15.97
CA VAL A 20 -37.76 9.23 15.46
C VAL A 20 -38.60 10.32 14.77
N ALA A 21 -38.30 11.58 15.06
CA ALA A 21 -38.78 12.72 14.27
C ALA A 21 -37.69 13.16 13.29
N LEU A 22 -38.02 13.25 12.00
CA LEU A 22 -37.13 13.75 10.94
C LEU A 22 -37.53 15.21 10.62
N LEU A 23 -36.61 16.13 10.93
CA LEU A 23 -36.76 17.56 10.66
C LEU A 23 -35.88 17.94 9.47
N ALA A 24 -36.49 18.05 8.29
CA ALA A 24 -35.79 18.36 7.05
C ALA A 24 -36.72 19.07 6.04
N ARG A 25 -36.18 20.02 5.29
CA ARG A 25 -36.90 20.66 4.18
C ARG A 25 -37.20 19.64 3.06
N ALA A 26 -38.26 19.89 2.31
CA ALA A 26 -38.59 19.05 1.15
C ALA A 26 -37.45 19.07 0.12
N GLY A 27 -36.94 17.89 -0.25
CA GLY A 27 -35.85 17.75 -1.22
C GLY A 27 -35.08 16.44 -1.07
N ALA A 28 -34.02 16.29 -1.88
CA ALA A 28 -33.21 15.07 -1.94
C ALA A 28 -32.60 14.68 -0.59
N ALA A 29 -32.18 15.65 0.23
CA ALA A 29 -31.63 15.40 1.56
C ALA A 29 -32.63 14.67 2.47
N ARG A 30 -33.90 15.14 2.48
CA ARG A 30 -34.99 14.53 3.26
C ARG A 30 -35.31 13.12 2.78
N ASP A 31 -35.37 12.91 1.46
CA ASP A 31 -35.59 11.58 0.90
C ASP A 31 -34.49 10.59 1.30
N ARG A 32 -33.21 11.01 1.20
CA ARG A 32 -32.05 10.18 1.60
C ARG A 32 -32.02 9.89 3.10
N LEU A 33 -32.32 10.88 3.95
CA LEU A 33 -32.39 10.68 5.40
C LEU A 33 -33.53 9.75 5.79
N ARG A 34 -34.69 9.86 5.15
CA ARG A 34 -35.83 8.96 5.34
C ARG A 34 -35.47 7.52 4.93
N GLU A 35 -34.86 7.33 3.76
CA GLU A 35 -34.40 6.01 3.31
C GLU A 35 -33.38 5.40 4.28
N ALA A 36 -32.42 6.20 4.75
CA ALA A 36 -31.41 5.77 5.71
C ALA A 36 -32.02 5.40 7.07
N LEU A 37 -32.99 6.16 7.57
CA LEU A 37 -33.72 5.88 8.81
C LEU A 37 -34.48 4.56 8.73
N ILE A 38 -35.18 4.32 7.62
CA ILE A 38 -35.90 3.06 7.39
C ILE A 38 -34.92 1.89 7.31
N ALA A 39 -33.81 2.05 6.57
CA ALA A 39 -32.77 1.02 6.48
C ALA A 39 -32.07 0.75 7.82
N ALA A 40 -31.96 1.76 8.68
CA ALA A 40 -31.41 1.66 10.03
C ALA A 40 -32.40 1.07 11.06
N GLY A 41 -33.65 0.79 10.67
CA GLY A 41 -34.69 0.24 11.55
C GLY A 41 -35.35 1.27 12.48
N GLY A 42 -35.23 2.56 12.18
CA GLY A 42 -35.91 3.64 12.92
C GLY A 42 -37.39 3.75 12.55
N ARG A 43 -38.26 4.00 13.54
CA ARG A 43 -39.69 4.25 13.30
C ARG A 43 -39.94 5.75 13.18
N ILE A 44 -40.20 6.25 11.97
CA ILE A 44 -40.48 7.67 11.75
C ILE A 44 -41.90 7.99 12.24
N VAL A 45 -42.03 8.90 13.20
CA VAL A 45 -43.32 9.33 13.79
C VAL A 45 -43.74 10.72 13.30
N LEU A 46 -42.77 11.55 12.94
CA LEU A 46 -43.00 12.90 12.42
C LEU A 46 -41.98 13.20 11.33
N GLU A 47 -42.43 13.77 10.22
CA GLU A 47 -41.58 14.14 9.08
C GLU A 47 -42.01 15.51 8.54
N GLU A 48 -41.35 16.58 8.98
CA GLU A 48 -41.79 17.95 8.72
C GLU A 48 -40.64 18.92 8.40
N ASP A 49 -40.99 20.02 7.75
CA ASP A 49 -40.06 21.15 7.54
C ASP A 49 -39.91 21.95 8.84
N PRO A 50 -38.68 22.15 9.37
CA PRO A 50 -38.46 22.96 10.57
C PRO A 50 -39.11 24.34 10.51
N ASN A 51 -39.17 24.95 9.32
CA ASN A 51 -39.73 26.29 9.13
C ASN A 51 -41.25 26.35 9.29
N GLN A 52 -41.95 25.23 9.07
CA GLN A 52 -43.41 25.12 9.15
C GLN A 52 -43.87 24.39 10.41
N LEU A 53 -42.93 23.82 11.17
CA LEU A 53 -43.21 23.04 12.35
C LEU A 53 -43.55 23.92 13.57
N GLU A 54 -44.69 23.63 14.19
CA GLU A 54 -45.06 24.19 15.49
C GLU A 54 -44.49 23.34 16.66
N PRO A 55 -43.98 23.98 17.74
CA PRO A 55 -43.41 23.26 18.90
C PRO A 55 -44.39 22.26 19.56
N ALA A 56 -45.68 22.58 19.57
CA ALA A 56 -46.72 21.72 20.13
C ALA A 56 -46.91 20.42 19.34
N THR A 57 -46.69 20.46 18.02
CA THR A 57 -46.80 19.30 17.12
C THR A 57 -45.66 18.31 17.38
N LEU A 58 -44.44 18.81 17.55
CA LEU A 58 -43.27 17.98 17.91
C LEU A 58 -43.46 17.30 19.27
N THR A 59 -43.96 18.06 20.24
CA THR A 59 -44.23 17.54 21.59
C THR A 59 -45.33 16.48 21.58
N SER A 60 -46.40 16.70 20.81
CA SER A 60 -47.53 15.77 20.69
C SER A 60 -47.16 14.46 19.98
N ALA A 61 -46.17 14.50 19.09
CA ALA A 61 -45.65 13.32 18.40
C ALA A 61 -44.81 12.40 19.31
N ALA A 62 -44.38 12.90 20.48
CA ALA A 62 -43.59 12.16 21.48
C ALA A 62 -42.40 11.34 20.89
N PRO A 63 -41.50 11.97 20.12
CA PRO A 63 -40.29 11.29 19.65
C PRO A 63 -39.33 11.00 20.80
N GLN A 64 -38.51 9.96 20.66
CA GLN A 64 -37.36 9.70 21.54
C GLN A 64 -36.06 10.22 20.92
N VAL A 65 -35.99 10.28 19.59
CA VAL A 65 -34.84 10.81 18.84
C VAL A 65 -35.34 11.85 17.86
N VAL A 66 -34.63 12.96 17.72
CA VAL A 66 -34.90 13.99 16.71
C VAL A 66 -33.68 14.09 15.80
N LEU A 67 -33.86 13.77 14.51
CA LEU A 67 -32.84 13.90 13.48
C LEU A 67 -33.07 15.20 12.71
N VAL A 68 -32.10 16.11 12.77
CA VAL A 68 -32.17 17.43 12.15
C VAL A 68 -31.22 17.49 10.96
N ALA A 69 -31.76 17.84 9.79
CA ALA A 69 -30.96 18.19 8.62
C ALA A 69 -30.49 19.65 8.75
N LEU A 70 -29.19 19.86 9.00
CA LEU A 70 -28.59 21.17 9.13
C LEU A 70 -28.39 21.81 7.76
N GLU A 71 -28.93 23.02 7.60
CA GLU A 71 -28.73 23.92 6.47
C GLU A 71 -28.99 25.37 6.91
N PRO A 72 -28.40 26.39 6.24
CA PRO A 72 -28.59 27.79 6.63
C PRO A 72 -30.06 28.23 6.66
N ALA A 73 -30.90 27.61 5.83
CA ALA A 73 -32.32 27.95 5.71
C ALA A 73 -33.20 27.45 6.87
N VAL A 74 -32.66 26.68 7.83
CA VAL A 74 -33.43 26.18 8.99
C VAL A 74 -32.93 26.72 10.32
N GLU A 75 -31.87 27.54 10.36
CA GLU A 75 -31.27 28.08 11.59
C GLU A 75 -32.30 28.85 12.44
N ASP A 76 -33.00 29.82 11.85
CA ASP A 76 -34.07 30.60 12.51
C ASP A 76 -35.20 29.71 13.05
N ALA A 77 -35.41 28.54 12.45
CA ALA A 77 -36.41 27.58 12.91
C ALA A 77 -35.92 26.73 14.08
N LEU A 78 -34.63 26.39 14.12
CA LEU A 78 -34.05 25.66 15.24
C LEU A 78 -33.99 26.53 16.50
N GLU A 79 -33.68 27.82 16.39
CA GLU A 79 -33.76 28.76 17.52
C GLU A 79 -35.17 28.81 18.15
N ARG A 80 -36.21 28.81 17.30
CA ARG A 80 -37.60 28.79 17.77
C ARG A 80 -37.98 27.48 18.48
N LEU A 81 -37.42 26.36 18.02
CA LEU A 81 -37.69 25.02 18.54
C LEU A 81 -36.77 24.65 19.72
N GLU A 82 -35.76 25.46 20.04
CA GLU A 82 -34.75 25.23 21.08
C GLU A 82 -35.37 24.79 22.41
N SER A 83 -36.38 25.52 22.90
CA SER A 83 -37.07 25.20 24.16
C SER A 83 -37.67 23.79 24.25
N VAL A 84 -38.02 23.17 23.10
CA VAL A 84 -38.52 21.79 23.05
C VAL A 84 -37.37 20.81 22.85
N LEU A 85 -36.39 21.17 22.02
CA LEU A 85 -35.22 20.32 21.72
C LEU A 85 -34.30 20.14 22.93
N GLU A 86 -34.21 21.12 23.84
CA GLU A 86 -33.41 21.06 25.07
C GLU A 86 -33.97 20.10 26.16
N THR A 87 -35.10 19.45 25.90
CA THR A 87 -35.68 18.50 26.86
C THR A 87 -34.73 17.31 27.07
N PRO A 88 -34.32 16.97 28.30
CA PRO A 88 -33.30 15.95 28.58
C PRO A 88 -33.70 14.52 28.19
N GLU A 89 -34.98 14.29 27.88
CA GLU A 89 -35.52 13.00 27.45
C GLU A 89 -35.33 12.75 25.93
N LEU A 90 -34.94 13.77 25.16
CA LEU A 90 -34.75 13.69 23.72
C LEU A 90 -33.27 13.47 23.36
N SER A 91 -33.01 12.54 22.44
CA SER A 91 -31.71 12.41 21.79
C SER A 91 -31.69 13.22 20.49
N LEU A 92 -30.81 14.22 20.41
CA LEU A 92 -30.65 15.05 19.21
C LEU A 92 -29.53 14.49 18.33
N LEU A 93 -29.85 14.24 17.06
CA LEU A 93 -28.89 13.91 16.01
C LEU A 93 -28.89 15.00 14.94
N PHE A 94 -27.71 15.42 14.52
CA PHE A 94 -27.53 16.41 13.47
C PHE A 94 -26.82 15.79 12.28
N GLU A 95 -27.30 16.06 11.07
CA GLU A 95 -26.68 15.67 9.81
C GLU A 95 -26.75 16.84 8.82
N GLU A 96 -25.69 17.08 8.06
CA GLU A 96 -25.65 18.16 7.07
C GLU A 96 -26.48 17.81 5.83
N ALA A 97 -27.41 18.67 5.44
CA ALA A 97 -28.39 18.38 4.39
C ALA A 97 -27.72 18.14 3.02
N GLU A 98 -26.75 18.97 2.64
CA GLU A 98 -26.04 18.86 1.36
C GLU A 98 -25.16 17.60 1.29
N LEU A 99 -24.57 17.22 2.42
CA LEU A 99 -23.74 16.03 2.53
C LEU A 99 -24.63 14.77 2.47
N ALA A 100 -25.74 14.74 3.20
CA ALA A 100 -26.72 13.65 3.14
C ALA A 100 -27.29 13.44 1.72
N ALA A 101 -27.51 14.51 0.96
CA ALA A 101 -28.02 14.44 -0.41
C ALA A 101 -27.01 13.86 -1.42
N ARG A 102 -25.71 14.13 -1.22
CA ARG A 102 -24.63 13.71 -2.14
C ARG A 102 -24.03 12.34 -1.83
N ARG A 103 -24.34 11.75 -0.67
CA ARG A 103 -23.82 10.43 -0.25
C ARG A 103 -24.34 9.32 -1.17
N GLU A 104 -23.42 8.56 -1.74
CA GLU A 104 -23.73 7.42 -2.61
C GLU A 104 -22.85 6.20 -2.31
N GLY A 105 -23.27 5.04 -2.84
CA GLY A 105 -22.49 3.81 -2.81
C GLY A 105 -22.04 3.37 -1.41
N TRP A 106 -20.74 3.13 -1.27
CA TRP A 106 -20.14 2.61 -0.04
C TRP A 106 -20.28 3.57 1.15
N GLU A 107 -20.16 4.87 0.92
CA GLU A 107 -20.28 5.88 1.98
C GLU A 107 -21.68 5.93 2.57
N ALA A 108 -22.71 5.82 1.72
CA ALA A 108 -24.10 5.75 2.16
C ALA A 108 -24.35 4.51 3.03
N GLN A 109 -23.84 3.33 2.64
CA GLN A 109 -24.01 2.10 3.40
C GLN A 109 -23.27 2.10 4.74
N ARG A 110 -22.03 2.61 4.75
CA ARG A 110 -21.29 2.83 6.01
C ARG A 110 -22.08 3.77 6.92
N TRP A 111 -22.52 4.90 6.39
CA TRP A 111 -23.27 5.88 7.18
C TRP A 111 -24.57 5.31 7.75
N ILE A 112 -25.36 4.55 6.98
CA ILE A 112 -26.58 3.88 7.46
C ILE A 112 -26.27 2.98 8.67
N ARG A 113 -25.15 2.25 8.64
CA ARG A 113 -24.73 1.39 9.76
C ARG A 113 -24.34 2.21 11.01
N HIS A 114 -23.62 3.31 10.80
CA HIS A 114 -23.30 4.25 11.88
C HIS A 114 -24.56 4.92 12.44
N LEU A 115 -25.54 5.27 11.59
CA LEU A 115 -26.82 5.84 11.98
C LEU A 115 -27.62 4.83 12.81
N ALA A 116 -27.68 3.56 12.39
CA ALA A 116 -28.31 2.48 13.14
C ALA A 116 -27.71 2.32 14.55
N ALA A 117 -26.38 2.32 14.65
CA ALA A 117 -25.68 2.25 15.93
C ALA A 117 -26.05 3.44 16.85
N LYS A 118 -26.05 4.67 16.32
CA LYS A 118 -26.45 5.87 17.06
C LYS A 118 -27.91 5.84 17.51
N LEU A 119 -28.82 5.41 16.64
CA LEU A 119 -30.25 5.28 16.97
C LEU A 119 -30.47 4.26 18.08
N GLN A 120 -29.77 3.13 18.01
CA GLN A 120 -29.92 2.04 18.97
C GLN A 120 -29.15 2.31 20.28
N GLY A 121 -28.21 3.26 20.28
CA GLY A 121 -27.43 3.67 21.45
C GLY A 121 -26.28 2.72 21.77
N HIS A 122 -25.85 1.91 20.79
CA HIS A 122 -24.68 1.05 20.90
C HIS A 122 -23.55 1.55 19.99
N GLY A 123 -22.30 1.31 20.38
CA GLY A 123 -21.13 1.74 19.62
C GLY A 123 -20.70 0.77 18.52
N ASN A 124 -21.47 -0.30 18.28
CA ASN A 124 -21.05 -1.38 17.41
C ASN A 124 -21.52 -1.13 15.97
N VAL A 125 -20.57 -0.77 15.11
CA VAL A 125 -20.79 -0.44 13.71
C VAL A 125 -20.37 -1.58 12.77
N LEU A 126 -19.95 -2.71 13.33
CA LEU A 126 -19.36 -3.82 12.58
C LEU A 126 -20.43 -4.68 11.89
N PRO A 127 -20.15 -5.21 10.69
CA PRO A 127 -21.05 -6.10 9.96
C PRO A 127 -21.52 -7.26 10.85
N PRO A 128 -22.78 -7.72 10.70
CA PRO A 128 -23.23 -8.87 11.45
C PRO A 128 -22.25 -10.03 11.25
N GLY A 129 -21.68 -10.55 12.36
CA GLY A 129 -20.60 -11.54 12.37
C GLY A 129 -19.20 -11.03 12.78
N LEU A 130 -19.01 -9.74 13.05
CA LEU A 130 -17.77 -9.16 13.59
C LEU A 130 -17.96 -8.52 14.98
N GLU A 131 -19.12 -8.74 15.58
CA GLU A 131 -19.52 -8.11 16.81
C GLU A 131 -18.99 -8.85 18.05
N HIS A 132 -17.82 -8.38 18.52
CA HIS A 132 -17.21 -8.60 19.83
C HIS A 132 -17.24 -10.03 20.39
N GLU A 133 -16.05 -10.63 20.45
CA GLU A 133 -15.69 -11.89 21.13
C GLU A 133 -15.98 -11.94 22.65
N ASP A 134 -16.63 -10.92 23.24
CA ASP A 134 -16.75 -10.75 24.69
C ASP A 134 -18.15 -10.96 25.28
N ALA A 135 -19.17 -11.30 24.48
CA ALA A 135 -20.51 -11.55 25.02
C ALA A 135 -21.27 -12.64 24.26
N GLU A 136 -20.86 -13.89 24.49
CA GLU A 136 -21.56 -15.19 24.43
C GLU A 136 -20.43 -16.25 24.40
N PRO A 137 -20.53 -17.40 25.08
CA PRO A 137 -19.41 -18.34 25.17
C PRO A 137 -19.07 -18.79 23.75
N ALA A 138 -17.91 -18.36 23.27
CA ALA A 138 -17.39 -18.70 21.97
C ALA A 138 -17.51 -20.22 21.78
N ILE A 139 -18.34 -20.64 20.82
CA ILE A 139 -18.01 -21.86 20.09
C ILE A 139 -16.78 -21.46 19.30
N THR A 140 -15.63 -21.46 19.97
CA THR A 140 -14.33 -21.37 19.34
C THR A 140 -14.28 -22.57 18.43
N LEU A 141 -14.61 -22.37 17.16
CA LEU A 141 -14.22 -23.31 16.12
C LEU A 141 -12.71 -23.18 16.07
N GLU A 142 -12.01 -23.85 17.00
CA GLU A 142 -10.59 -24.10 16.86
C GLU A 142 -10.47 -24.87 15.54
N PRO A 143 -9.90 -24.28 14.47
CA PRO A 143 -9.49 -25.08 13.34
C PRO A 143 -8.50 -26.07 13.96
N GLY A 144 -8.91 -27.34 14.05
CA GLY A 144 -8.12 -28.35 14.73
C GLY A 144 -6.68 -28.28 14.22
N LEU A 145 -5.71 -28.45 15.13
CA LEU A 145 -4.29 -28.39 14.83
C LEU A 145 -4.06 -29.14 13.49
N PRO A 146 -3.49 -28.50 12.46
CA PRO A 146 -3.29 -29.18 11.18
C PRO A 146 -2.53 -30.48 11.47
N PRO A 147 -2.93 -31.61 10.85
CA PRO A 147 -2.30 -32.89 11.11
C PRO A 147 -0.80 -32.71 10.92
N ARG A 148 0.00 -33.07 11.93
CA ARG A 148 1.44 -32.93 11.84
C ARG A 148 1.91 -33.85 10.71
N PRO A 149 3.01 -33.54 10.02
CA PRO A 149 3.59 -34.44 9.03
C PRO A 149 3.77 -35.88 9.57
N ALA A 150 4.09 -36.02 10.86
CA ALA A 150 4.17 -37.31 11.56
C ALA A 150 2.84 -38.10 11.59
N ASP A 151 1.70 -37.40 11.69
CA ASP A 151 0.36 -38.01 11.73
C ASP A 151 -0.05 -38.54 10.34
N GLY A 152 0.55 -38.03 9.25
CA GLY A 152 0.31 -38.49 7.87
C GLY A 152 1.10 -39.75 7.47
N HIS A 153 2.08 -40.16 8.28
CA HIS A 153 2.95 -41.32 8.00
C HIS A 153 2.66 -42.54 8.90
N VAL A 154 1.54 -42.53 9.64
CA VAL A 154 1.14 -43.62 10.55
C VAL A 154 1.02 -44.97 9.81
N ASP A 155 0.53 -44.95 8.57
CA ASP A 155 0.36 -46.15 7.73
C ASP A 155 1.58 -46.44 6.83
N ALA A 156 2.67 -45.66 6.95
CA ALA A 156 3.89 -45.80 6.15
C ALA A 156 5.16 -45.62 7.01
N PRO A 157 5.41 -46.53 7.98
CA PRO A 157 6.59 -46.44 8.84
C PRO A 157 7.87 -46.63 8.02
N LEU A 158 8.71 -45.59 7.98
CA LEU A 158 10.00 -45.61 7.29
C LEU A 158 10.98 -46.66 7.85
N GLN A 159 10.75 -47.15 9.07
CA GLN A 159 11.61 -48.10 9.77
C GLN A 159 11.87 -49.37 8.94
N PHE A 160 10.85 -49.89 8.26
CA PHE A 160 11.00 -51.08 7.41
C PHE A 160 12.01 -50.85 6.27
N HIS A 161 11.94 -49.69 5.60
CA HIS A 161 12.86 -49.34 4.53
C HIS A 161 14.27 -49.02 5.04
N LEU A 162 14.38 -48.45 6.24
CA LEU A 162 15.67 -48.20 6.89
C LEU A 162 16.37 -49.50 7.28
N ASP A 163 15.62 -50.46 7.85
CA ASP A 163 16.15 -51.77 8.21
C ASP A 163 16.57 -52.54 6.95
N GLU A 164 15.78 -52.50 5.87
CA GLU A 164 16.12 -53.07 4.56
C GLU A 164 17.38 -52.41 3.96
N ALA A 165 17.45 -51.08 3.98
CA ALA A 165 18.60 -50.33 3.47
C ALA A 165 19.87 -50.63 4.28
N GLN A 166 19.77 -50.82 5.60
CA GLN A 166 20.91 -51.17 6.45
C GLN A 166 21.44 -52.57 6.15
N VAL A 167 20.56 -53.53 5.86
CA VAL A 167 20.98 -54.87 5.43
C VAL A 167 21.65 -54.80 4.05
N GLN A 168 21.05 -54.07 3.11
CA GLN A 168 21.59 -53.95 1.75
C GLN A 168 22.86 -53.09 1.67
N ALA A 169 23.10 -52.19 2.62
CA ALA A 169 24.28 -51.33 2.66
C ALA A 169 25.60 -52.12 2.65
N TYR A 170 25.62 -53.34 3.20
CA TYR A 170 26.79 -54.21 3.21
C TYR A 170 27.06 -54.91 1.88
N ASP A 171 26.05 -55.02 1.01
CA ASP A 171 26.15 -55.66 -0.31
C ASP A 171 26.43 -54.64 -1.43
N LEU A 172 26.36 -53.34 -1.13
CA LEU A 172 26.73 -52.29 -2.07
C LEU A 172 28.27 -52.22 -2.21
N PRO A 173 28.81 -52.21 -3.43
CA PRO A 173 30.24 -52.03 -3.63
C PRO A 173 30.67 -50.66 -3.07
N ALA A 174 31.63 -50.67 -2.16
CA ALA A 174 32.22 -49.43 -1.67
C ALA A 174 33.02 -48.77 -2.80
N ASP A 175 32.82 -47.47 -3.01
CA ASP A 175 33.69 -46.69 -3.89
C ASP A 175 35.10 -46.69 -3.29
N GLU A 176 36.04 -47.41 -3.89
CA GLU A 176 37.45 -47.46 -3.46
C GLU A 176 38.16 -46.09 -3.53
N ILE A 177 37.48 -45.09 -4.08
CA ILE A 177 37.97 -43.72 -4.28
C ILE A 177 37.65 -42.83 -3.06
N TYR A 178 36.66 -43.18 -2.24
CA TYR A 178 36.23 -42.36 -1.11
C TYR A 178 36.56 -43.01 0.24
N GLU A 179 37.62 -42.52 0.88
CA GLU A 179 37.89 -42.82 2.28
C GLU A 179 37.06 -41.91 3.18
N VAL A 180 36.09 -42.48 3.89
CA VAL A 180 35.30 -41.75 4.91
C VAL A 180 36.28 -41.14 5.93
N PRO A 181 36.27 -39.82 6.18
CA PRO A 181 37.15 -39.19 7.16
C PRO A 181 36.84 -39.73 8.57
N ALA A 182 37.89 -39.90 9.39
CA ALA A 182 37.78 -40.52 10.73
C ALA A 182 36.75 -39.82 11.65
N SER A 183 36.54 -38.52 11.46
CA SER A 183 35.53 -37.72 12.18
C SER A 183 34.08 -38.15 11.94
N ALA A 184 33.79 -38.81 10.80
CA ALA A 184 32.48 -39.35 10.50
C ALA A 184 32.31 -40.81 10.94
N ARG A 185 33.39 -41.47 11.39
CA ARG A 185 33.36 -42.82 11.99
C ARG A 185 33.22 -42.81 13.51
N GLU A 186 33.42 -41.66 14.15
CA GLU A 186 33.09 -41.54 15.56
C GLU A 186 31.56 -41.61 15.71
N PRO A 187 31.02 -42.50 16.58
CA PRO A 187 29.61 -42.43 16.91
C PRO A 187 29.36 -41.01 17.42
N HIS A 188 28.55 -40.23 16.70
CA HIS A 188 28.21 -38.87 17.08
C HIS A 188 27.92 -38.85 18.57
N ALA A 189 28.70 -38.07 19.32
CA ALA A 189 28.57 -37.95 20.75
C ALA A 189 27.09 -37.77 21.08
N GLN A 190 26.59 -38.63 21.96
CA GLN A 190 25.19 -38.77 22.34
C GLN A 190 24.51 -37.40 22.36
N VAL A 191 23.42 -37.27 21.61
CA VAL A 191 22.57 -36.08 21.62
C VAL A 191 22.23 -35.78 23.08
N LEU A 192 22.83 -34.71 23.61
CA LEU A 192 22.66 -34.32 25.00
C LEU A 192 21.17 -34.10 25.26
N SER A 193 20.69 -34.61 26.38
CA SER A 193 19.31 -34.40 26.78
C SER A 193 19.07 -32.92 27.06
N PHE A 194 17.84 -32.44 26.81
CA PHE A 194 17.47 -31.03 27.01
C PHE A 194 17.76 -30.52 28.43
N GLU A 195 17.70 -31.40 29.44
CA GLU A 195 18.04 -31.08 30.83
C GLU A 195 19.55 -30.85 31.03
N GLU A 196 20.43 -31.58 30.35
CA GLU A 196 21.89 -31.40 30.43
C GLU A 196 22.35 -30.10 29.75
N LEU A 197 21.66 -29.69 28.68
CA LEU A 197 21.95 -28.47 27.94
C LEU A 197 21.62 -27.21 28.77
N ILE A 198 20.56 -27.27 29.57
CA ILE A 198 20.18 -26.20 30.51
C ILE A 198 21.14 -26.18 31.72
N ALA A 199 21.59 -27.35 32.18
CA ALA A 199 22.54 -27.43 33.29
C ALA A 199 23.95 -26.90 32.93
N GLY A 200 24.36 -27.00 31.66
CA GLY A 200 25.67 -26.54 31.17
C GLY A 200 25.82 -25.02 30.99
N ALA A 201 24.70 -24.30 30.87
CA ALA A 201 24.70 -22.84 30.68
C ALA A 201 25.07 -22.02 31.94
N ALA A 202 25.31 -22.70 33.07
CA ALA A 202 25.60 -22.09 34.37
C ALA A 202 27.10 -22.11 34.75
N GLN A 203 28.03 -22.14 33.79
CA GLN A 203 29.45 -21.86 34.07
C GLN A 203 29.83 -20.45 33.61
N PRO A 204 30.46 -19.62 34.48
CA PRO A 204 30.91 -18.29 34.09
C PRO A 204 32.18 -18.39 33.23
N SER A 205 32.09 -17.92 31.98
CA SER A 205 33.24 -17.74 31.09
C SER A 205 34.22 -16.72 31.68
N PRO A 206 35.53 -17.02 31.79
CA PRO A 206 36.51 -16.03 32.17
C PRO A 206 37.20 -15.39 30.94
N VAL A 207 37.48 -14.09 31.09
CA VAL A 207 38.52 -13.26 30.44
C VAL A 207 38.25 -12.63 29.05
N GLU A 208 37.84 -11.36 29.12
CA GLU A 208 38.40 -10.18 28.42
C GLU A 208 39.48 -10.40 27.33
N THR A 209 39.15 -10.09 26.08
CA THR A 209 40.14 -9.85 25.01
C THR A 209 39.81 -8.59 24.22
N VAL A 210 40.63 -7.56 24.40
CA VAL A 210 40.62 -6.28 23.67
C VAL A 210 41.06 -6.52 22.20
N PRO A 211 40.43 -5.88 21.19
CA PRO A 211 40.86 -5.99 19.80
C PRO A 211 42.12 -5.14 19.51
N PRO A 212 43.03 -5.59 18.61
CA PRO A 212 44.26 -4.85 18.28
C PRO A 212 43.99 -3.68 17.31
N PRO A 213 44.85 -2.62 17.30
CA PRO A 213 44.65 -1.43 16.47
C PRO A 213 45.13 -1.63 15.02
N LEU A 214 44.44 -1.00 14.07
CA LEU A 214 44.76 -0.96 12.64
C LEU A 214 45.85 0.08 12.32
N PRO A 215 46.69 -0.15 11.27
CA PRO A 215 47.72 0.78 10.83
C PRO A 215 47.17 1.92 9.94
N PRO A 216 47.87 3.08 9.84
CA PRO A 216 47.38 4.27 9.14
C PRO A 216 47.64 4.24 7.61
N GLU A 217 46.68 4.76 6.85
CA GLU A 217 46.77 4.95 5.39
C GLU A 217 47.65 6.14 4.97
N PRO A 218 48.35 6.06 3.83
CA PRO A 218 49.07 7.18 3.25
C PRO A 218 48.17 8.06 2.37
N VAL A 219 48.28 9.37 2.59
CA VAL A 219 47.70 10.42 1.76
C VAL A 219 48.43 10.55 0.41
N ALA A 220 47.68 10.63 -0.69
CA ALA A 220 48.19 11.02 -1.99
C ALA A 220 47.25 12.03 -2.70
N SER A 221 47.66 13.29 -2.60
CA SER A 221 47.64 14.38 -3.59
C SER A 221 46.77 14.25 -4.85
N VAL A 222 45.90 15.26 -5.01
CA VAL A 222 45.20 15.65 -6.24
C VAL A 222 46.07 16.64 -7.03
N ASP A 223 46.14 16.49 -8.36
CA ASP A 223 46.44 17.59 -9.29
C ASP A 223 45.47 17.55 -10.49
N PRO A 224 45.07 18.70 -11.07
CA PRO A 224 43.88 18.80 -11.90
C PRO A 224 44.13 19.06 -13.41
N ALA A 225 43.04 18.85 -14.16
CA ALA A 225 42.68 19.47 -15.43
C ALA A 225 43.37 19.03 -16.73
N ALA A 226 42.58 18.43 -17.62
CA ALA A 226 42.73 18.55 -19.07
C ALA A 226 41.38 18.92 -19.71
N LYS A 227 41.37 20.03 -20.46
CA LYS A 227 40.29 20.51 -21.34
C LYS A 227 40.39 19.85 -22.73
N VAL A 228 39.39 20.16 -23.57
CA VAL A 228 39.31 20.10 -25.07
C VAL A 228 38.42 18.93 -25.54
N ALA A 229 37.46 19.04 -26.47
CA ALA A 229 37.03 20.08 -27.43
C ALA A 229 35.53 19.90 -27.77
N VAL A 230 34.90 20.98 -28.23
CA VAL A 230 33.56 20.98 -28.87
C VAL A 230 33.72 20.82 -30.38
N ALA A 231 32.85 20.03 -31.01
CA ALA A 231 32.57 20.08 -32.45
C ALA A 231 31.07 20.36 -32.67
N PRO A 232 30.68 21.13 -33.70
CA PRO A 232 29.31 21.58 -33.88
C PRO A 232 28.47 20.56 -34.66
N ILE A 233 27.17 20.50 -34.37
CA ILE A 233 26.19 19.72 -35.13
C ILE A 233 25.23 20.69 -35.84
N GLY A 234 24.87 20.30 -37.08
CA GLY A 234 24.27 21.12 -38.12
C GLY A 234 22.81 21.55 -37.93
N ASP A 235 22.40 22.38 -38.88
CA ASP A 235 21.11 23.06 -39.04
C ASP A 235 20.05 22.11 -39.65
N PHE A 236 18.85 22.06 -39.04
CA PHE A 236 17.76 21.12 -39.38
C PHE A 236 16.54 21.78 -40.02
N SER A 237 16.73 22.87 -40.75
CA SER A 237 15.64 23.67 -41.33
C SER A 237 14.93 23.04 -42.55
N SER A 238 14.76 21.71 -42.68
CA SER A 238 14.23 21.14 -43.95
C SER A 238 13.26 19.97 -43.89
N TRP A 239 12.55 19.71 -42.79
CA TRP A 239 11.62 18.57 -42.75
C TRP A 239 10.19 19.04 -42.46
N SER A 240 9.41 19.09 -43.55
CA SER A 240 7.99 19.43 -43.62
C SER A 240 7.15 18.16 -43.71
N LEU A 241 5.97 18.19 -43.07
CA LEU A 241 4.93 17.17 -43.06
C LEU A 241 4.34 16.91 -44.46
N LEU A 242 4.06 15.64 -44.78
CA LEU A 242 3.08 15.24 -45.78
C LEU A 242 2.25 14.06 -45.24
N ASP A 243 0.93 14.22 -45.39
CA ASP A 243 -0.15 13.38 -44.87
C ASP A 243 -0.39 12.07 -45.64
N GLU A 244 -0.94 11.14 -44.87
CA GLU A 244 -1.80 9.96 -45.15
C GLU A 244 -2.18 9.57 -46.59
N ASP A 245 -1.73 8.36 -46.94
CA ASP A 245 -2.46 7.19 -47.46
C ASP A 245 -3.59 7.35 -48.50
N GLY A 246 -3.29 6.80 -49.68
CA GLY A 246 -4.29 6.23 -50.57
C GLY A 246 -3.70 5.81 -51.90
N TYR A 247 -3.47 4.50 -52.12
CA TYR A 247 -3.70 3.88 -53.43
C TYR A 247 -3.70 2.34 -53.40
N GLU A 248 -4.49 1.84 -54.33
CA GLU A 248 -4.96 0.48 -54.58
C GLU A 248 -4.06 -0.28 -55.59
N THR A 249 -4.35 -1.57 -55.78
CA THR A 249 -3.55 -2.69 -56.32
C THR A 249 -3.11 -2.68 -57.82
N ALA A 250 -1.86 -3.16 -58.06
CA ALA A 250 -1.25 -4.04 -59.11
C ALA A 250 -1.75 -4.05 -60.60
N PRO A 251 -0.90 -4.23 -61.67
CA PRO A 251 -0.02 -5.41 -61.87
C PRO A 251 1.31 -5.31 -62.72
N ALA A 252 2.20 -6.31 -62.49
CA ALA A 252 3.16 -7.11 -63.32
C ALA A 252 4.18 -6.58 -64.38
N ALA A 253 5.49 -6.79 -64.06
CA ALA A 253 6.65 -7.41 -64.78
C ALA A 253 7.24 -6.82 -66.10
N PRO A 254 8.52 -7.10 -66.55
CA PRO A 254 9.56 -8.03 -66.03
C PRO A 254 11.06 -7.52 -66.04
N VAL A 255 11.99 -8.39 -65.60
CA VAL A 255 13.38 -8.68 -66.10
C VAL A 255 14.61 -8.45 -65.17
N ALA A 256 15.32 -9.58 -65.00
CA ALA A 256 16.76 -9.84 -64.80
C ALA A 256 17.42 -9.81 -63.40
N ALA A 257 18.13 -10.93 -63.16
CA ALA A 257 18.77 -11.41 -61.95
C ALA A 257 20.23 -10.97 -61.75
N GLU A 258 20.65 -10.94 -60.47
CA GLU A 258 22.00 -11.32 -60.00
C GLU A 258 21.88 -12.01 -58.61
N PRO A 259 22.78 -12.96 -58.25
CA PRO A 259 22.56 -13.92 -57.15
C PRO A 259 23.00 -13.40 -55.77
N PRO A 260 22.48 -13.97 -54.66
CA PRO A 260 22.83 -13.53 -53.31
C PRO A 260 24.15 -14.15 -52.80
N PRO A 261 24.95 -13.44 -51.98
CA PRO A 261 26.07 -14.05 -51.28
C PRO A 261 25.58 -14.99 -50.16
N ALA A 262 26.34 -16.06 -49.97
CA ALA A 262 25.96 -17.26 -49.24
C ALA A 262 25.79 -17.08 -47.73
N LEU A 263 24.65 -17.59 -47.23
CA LEU A 263 24.29 -17.76 -45.81
C LEU A 263 25.23 -18.71 -45.01
N ALA A 264 26.30 -19.21 -45.62
CA ALA A 264 27.14 -20.28 -45.05
C ALA A 264 28.26 -19.78 -44.11
N SER A 265 28.48 -18.47 -44.00
CA SER A 265 29.55 -17.92 -43.14
C SER A 265 29.10 -17.53 -41.72
N LEU A 266 27.80 -17.66 -41.40
CA LEU A 266 27.22 -17.30 -40.09
C LEU A 266 27.11 -18.48 -39.10
N LEU A 267 27.45 -19.70 -39.52
CA LEU A 267 27.26 -20.91 -38.70
C LEU A 267 28.54 -21.45 -38.04
N ASN A 268 29.69 -20.78 -38.21
CA ASN A 268 31.00 -21.24 -37.72
C ASN A 268 31.64 -20.34 -36.64
N SER A 269 30.86 -19.47 -35.99
CA SER A 269 31.31 -18.76 -34.81
C SER A 269 30.35 -19.05 -33.66
N GLU A 270 30.91 -19.64 -32.61
CA GLU A 270 30.21 -20.08 -31.41
C GLU A 270 29.41 -18.93 -30.80
N LEU A 271 28.08 -19.07 -30.82
CA LEU A 271 27.15 -18.20 -30.09
C LEU A 271 27.32 -18.47 -28.59
N SER A 272 28.29 -17.80 -27.99
CA SER A 272 28.34 -17.55 -26.56
C SER A 272 27.23 -16.58 -26.22
N LEU A 273 26.26 -17.01 -25.41
CA LEU A 273 25.34 -16.13 -24.71
C LEU A 273 26.19 -15.25 -23.79
N VAL A 274 26.54 -14.05 -24.26
CA VAL A 274 26.93 -12.97 -23.37
C VAL A 274 25.60 -12.46 -22.82
N ASP A 275 25.40 -12.62 -21.52
CA ASP A 275 24.33 -11.93 -20.80
C ASP A 275 24.33 -10.48 -21.29
N LEU A 276 23.18 -10.04 -21.78
CA LEU A 276 22.93 -8.62 -21.94
C LEU A 276 23.11 -8.05 -20.55
N ASP A 277 24.23 -7.36 -20.35
CA ASP A 277 24.45 -6.48 -19.22
C ASP A 277 23.39 -5.38 -19.36
N GLU A 278 22.16 -5.67 -18.89
CA GLU A 278 21.16 -4.68 -18.54
C GLU A 278 21.85 -3.79 -17.54
N GLY A 279 22.29 -2.61 -18.00
CA GLY A 279 23.14 -1.72 -17.23
C GLY A 279 22.63 -1.61 -15.81
N ALA A 280 23.30 -2.30 -14.89
CA ALA A 280 23.04 -2.19 -13.47
C ALA A 280 23.08 -0.70 -13.19
N ALA A 281 21.97 -0.16 -12.69
CA ALA A 281 21.93 1.22 -12.24
C ALA A 281 22.99 1.34 -11.13
N GLU A 282 24.21 1.73 -11.49
CA GLU A 282 25.32 1.85 -10.55
C GLU A 282 25.02 3.05 -9.64
N GLY A 283 24.19 2.87 -8.62
CA GLY A 283 23.86 3.91 -7.64
C GLY A 283 22.55 3.62 -6.89
N ASN A 284 22.54 3.94 -5.59
CA ASN A 284 21.38 3.77 -4.70
C ASN A 284 20.38 4.93 -4.84
N GLY A 285 19.96 5.23 -6.06
CA GLY A 285 19.03 6.32 -6.38
C GLY A 285 17.59 5.84 -6.51
N ALA A 286 16.64 6.47 -5.81
CA ALA A 286 15.21 6.18 -5.94
C ALA A 286 14.34 7.44 -5.78
N VAL A 287 13.08 7.36 -6.23
CA VAL A 287 12.06 8.37 -5.94
C VAL A 287 11.23 7.91 -4.75
N LEU A 288 11.03 8.76 -3.75
CA LEU A 288 10.17 8.49 -2.60
C LEU A 288 8.96 9.42 -2.60
N LEU A 289 7.76 8.85 -2.68
CA LEU A 289 6.48 9.55 -2.52
C LEU A 289 5.98 9.33 -1.10
N ILE A 290 5.84 10.39 -0.31
CA ILE A 290 5.31 10.34 1.06
C ILE A 290 3.92 10.97 1.05
N ALA A 291 2.92 10.24 1.54
CA ALA A 291 1.53 10.69 1.54
C ALA A 291 0.70 10.10 2.69
N GLY A 292 -0.46 10.70 2.98
CA GLY A 292 -1.39 10.23 4.01
C GLY A 292 -2.85 10.43 3.60
N ILE A 293 -3.61 11.21 4.38
CA ILE A 293 -5.03 11.47 4.07
C ILE A 293 -5.15 12.25 2.75
N GLY A 294 -5.95 11.73 1.81
CA GLY A 294 -6.04 12.24 0.44
C GLY A 294 -4.85 11.83 -0.45
N GLY A 295 -3.86 11.13 0.11
CA GLY A 295 -2.66 10.67 -0.55
C GLY A 295 -2.86 9.70 -1.73
N PRO A 296 -3.78 8.71 -1.67
CA PRO A 296 -3.94 7.76 -2.76
C PRO A 296 -4.29 8.42 -4.10
N ASP A 297 -5.10 9.49 -4.11
CA ASP A 297 -5.40 10.22 -5.34
C ASP A 297 -4.21 11.08 -5.79
N ALA A 298 -3.51 11.73 -4.87
CA ALA A 298 -2.32 12.50 -5.19
C ALA A 298 -1.22 11.63 -5.83
N VAL A 299 -0.96 10.45 -5.24
CA VAL A 299 -0.02 9.46 -5.79
C VAL A 299 -0.48 8.99 -7.16
N ARG A 300 -1.78 8.68 -7.32
CA ARG A 300 -2.36 8.28 -8.61
C ARG A 300 -2.09 9.30 -9.71
N ARG A 301 -2.27 10.59 -9.41
CA ARG A 301 -2.03 11.68 -10.36
C ARG A 301 -0.56 11.87 -10.69
N VAL A 302 0.34 11.78 -9.71
CA VAL A 302 1.80 11.80 -9.96
C VAL A 302 2.20 10.63 -10.87
N LEU A 303 1.81 9.40 -10.52
CA LEU A 303 2.17 8.19 -11.27
C LEU A 303 1.59 8.18 -12.70
N ALA A 304 0.42 8.78 -12.91
CA ALA A 304 -0.18 8.94 -14.23
C ALA A 304 0.54 9.96 -15.12
N GLY A 305 1.29 10.89 -14.53
CA GLY A 305 2.11 11.87 -15.23
C GLY A 305 3.53 11.39 -15.55
N LEU A 306 3.94 10.21 -15.06
CA LEU A 306 5.26 9.65 -15.35
C LEU A 306 5.30 8.99 -16.74
N PRO A 307 6.43 9.11 -17.47
CA PRO A 307 6.58 8.50 -18.78
C PRO A 307 6.77 6.97 -18.69
N GLU A 308 6.48 6.26 -19.79
CA GLU A 308 6.57 4.78 -19.85
C GLU A 308 8.01 4.26 -19.72
N ASP A 309 9.00 5.06 -20.10
CA ASP A 309 10.43 4.76 -20.07
C ASP A 309 11.13 5.29 -18.80
N PHE A 310 10.37 5.61 -17.75
CA PHE A 310 10.92 6.09 -16.49
C PHE A 310 11.86 5.04 -15.86
N SER A 311 13.12 5.41 -15.66
CA SER A 311 14.18 4.45 -15.32
C SER A 311 14.50 4.33 -13.82
N ARG A 312 14.01 5.24 -12.97
CA ARG A 312 14.28 5.16 -11.52
C ARG A 312 13.20 4.35 -10.79
N PRO A 313 13.56 3.54 -9.78
CA PRO A 313 12.57 2.89 -8.93
C PRO A 313 11.77 3.95 -8.15
N VAL A 314 10.46 3.75 -8.03
CA VAL A 314 9.56 4.65 -7.30
C VAL A 314 9.03 3.94 -6.07
N LEU A 315 9.19 4.56 -4.91
CA LEU A 315 8.79 4.05 -3.61
C LEU A 315 7.62 4.89 -3.12
N VAL A 316 6.53 4.25 -2.72
CA VAL A 316 5.32 4.93 -2.25
C VAL A 316 5.05 4.56 -0.80
N GLN A 317 5.26 5.52 0.10
CA GLN A 317 4.94 5.42 1.52
C GLN A 317 3.59 6.12 1.78
N LEU A 318 2.56 5.32 2.03
CA LEU A 318 1.21 5.78 2.36
C LEU A 318 0.81 5.27 3.74
N ARG A 319 0.49 6.18 4.66
CA ARG A 319 -0.10 5.84 5.96
C ARG A 319 -1.50 5.26 5.74
N LEU A 320 -1.60 3.92 5.68
CA LEU A 320 -2.86 3.19 5.51
C LEU A 320 -3.15 2.33 6.74
N ASP A 321 -4.29 2.57 7.38
CA ASP A 321 -4.74 1.68 8.45
C ASP A 321 -5.22 0.33 7.89
N GLY A 322 -4.73 -0.77 8.44
CA GLY A 322 -5.36 -2.10 8.31
C GLY A 322 -5.07 -2.89 7.02
N GLY A 323 -3.83 -2.90 6.52
CA GLY A 323 -3.37 -3.94 5.57
C GLY A 323 -3.96 -3.86 4.15
N ARG A 324 -4.48 -2.70 3.73
CA ARG A 324 -5.17 -2.51 2.44
C ARG A 324 -4.26 -2.38 1.21
N TYR A 325 -2.98 -2.74 1.32
CA TYR A 325 -1.97 -2.52 0.29
C TYR A 325 -2.26 -3.27 -1.03
N ALA A 326 -2.87 -4.45 -0.98
CA ALA A 326 -3.21 -5.22 -2.20
C ALA A 326 -4.23 -4.51 -3.10
N ASN A 327 -5.17 -3.75 -2.51
CA ASN A 327 -6.11 -2.94 -3.27
C ASN A 327 -5.44 -1.68 -3.83
N LEU A 328 -4.54 -1.07 -3.06
CA LEU A 328 -3.78 0.08 -3.49
C LEU A 328 -2.89 -0.26 -4.69
N VAL A 329 -2.18 -1.40 -4.67
CA VAL A 329 -1.38 -1.89 -5.82
C VAL A 329 -2.26 -1.97 -7.08
N LYS A 330 -3.44 -2.59 -6.98
CA LYS A 330 -4.38 -2.68 -8.12
C LYS A 330 -4.89 -1.32 -8.60
N GLN A 331 -5.04 -0.35 -7.69
CA GLN A 331 -5.49 1.00 -8.04
C GLN A 331 -4.37 1.79 -8.73
N MET A 332 -3.14 1.71 -8.24
CA MET A 332 -1.99 2.39 -8.82
C MET A 332 -1.61 1.77 -10.17
N ALA A 333 -1.63 0.44 -10.29
CA ALA A 333 -1.37 -0.28 -11.55
C ALA A 333 -2.33 0.07 -12.69
N ARG A 334 -3.50 0.67 -12.39
CA ARG A 334 -4.44 1.17 -13.42
C ARG A 334 -4.12 2.59 -13.87
N ALA A 335 -3.35 3.33 -13.09
CA ALA A 335 -3.08 4.74 -13.29
C ALA A 335 -1.75 5.01 -13.98
N THR A 336 -0.82 4.05 -13.95
CA THR A 336 0.50 4.17 -14.55
C THR A 336 0.80 2.98 -15.47
N PRO A 337 1.55 3.19 -16.56
CA PRO A 337 2.06 2.11 -17.40
C PRO A 337 3.20 1.32 -16.73
N LEU A 338 3.83 1.87 -15.70
CA LEU A 338 4.92 1.23 -14.97
C LEU A 338 4.42 0.03 -14.16
N PRO A 339 5.20 -1.06 -14.02
CA PRO A 339 4.84 -2.17 -13.15
C PRO A 339 4.71 -1.70 -11.70
N VAL A 340 3.65 -2.15 -11.02
CA VAL A 340 3.40 -1.81 -9.61
C VAL A 340 3.32 -3.08 -8.78
N SER A 341 4.11 -3.15 -7.72
CA SER A 341 4.16 -4.29 -6.79
C SER A 341 4.19 -3.83 -5.33
N LEU A 342 4.02 -4.79 -4.42
CA LEU A 342 4.17 -4.56 -2.98
C LEU A 342 5.62 -4.87 -2.61
N ALA A 343 6.25 -4.02 -1.79
CA ALA A 343 7.61 -4.27 -1.31
C ALA A 343 7.66 -5.52 -0.42
N ASP A 344 8.55 -6.47 -0.75
CA ASP A 344 8.76 -7.74 -0.03
C ASP A 344 10.21 -7.81 0.51
N PRO A 345 10.45 -8.15 1.79
CA PRO A 345 11.80 -8.28 2.33
C PRO A 345 12.73 -9.17 1.50
N GLY A 346 13.95 -8.68 1.27
CA GLY A 346 14.98 -9.34 0.47
C GLY A 346 14.91 -9.05 -1.02
N GLN A 347 13.82 -8.46 -1.52
CA GLN A 347 13.70 -8.05 -2.91
C GLN A 347 14.55 -6.80 -3.20
N GLY A 348 15.27 -6.81 -4.32
CA GLY A 348 16.00 -5.65 -4.84
C GLY A 348 15.09 -4.67 -5.59
N LEU A 349 15.50 -3.40 -5.69
CA LEU A 349 14.75 -2.39 -6.42
C LEU A 349 15.07 -2.47 -7.92
N ASN A 350 14.06 -2.75 -8.74
CA ASN A 350 14.20 -2.75 -10.19
C ASN A 350 13.98 -1.34 -10.77
N PRO A 351 14.81 -0.92 -11.73
CA PRO A 351 14.59 0.29 -12.54
C PRO A 351 13.18 0.32 -13.14
N GLY A 352 12.51 1.47 -13.05
CA GLY A 352 11.18 1.69 -13.63
C GLY A 352 10.02 0.92 -12.98
N GLU A 353 10.22 0.34 -11.80
CA GLU A 353 9.15 -0.29 -11.03
C GLU A 353 8.67 0.61 -9.88
N VAL A 354 7.36 0.56 -9.62
CA VAL A 354 6.71 1.26 -8.51
C VAL A 354 6.44 0.27 -7.38
N TYR A 355 6.99 0.54 -6.21
CA TYR A 355 6.80 -0.26 -5.00
C TYR A 355 5.92 0.48 -4.00
N ILE A 356 4.86 -0.19 -3.56
CA ILE A 356 4.09 0.25 -2.39
C ILE A 356 4.80 -0.25 -1.13
N LEU A 357 5.19 0.66 -0.24
CA LEU A 357 5.94 0.35 0.98
C LEU A 357 4.99 0.27 2.18
N PRO A 358 4.84 -0.91 2.82
CA PRO A 358 4.22 -1.03 4.14
C PRO A 358 5.07 -0.37 5.23
N ASP A 359 4.44 0.04 6.34
CA ASP A 359 5.09 0.77 7.43
C ASP A 359 6.22 0.01 8.13
N LEU A 360 6.26 -1.32 7.99
CA LEU A 360 7.25 -2.21 8.63
C LEU A 360 8.46 -2.51 7.73
N ILE A 361 8.44 -2.09 6.48
CA ILE A 361 9.49 -2.39 5.50
C ILE A 361 10.47 -1.23 5.41
N GLY A 362 11.76 -1.54 5.58
CA GLY A 362 12.86 -0.59 5.41
C GLY A 362 13.65 -0.83 4.13
N LEU A 363 14.72 -0.06 3.97
CA LEU A 363 15.69 -0.20 2.88
C LEU A 363 17.10 -0.39 3.42
N GLU A 364 17.87 -1.26 2.79
CA GLU A 364 19.29 -1.41 3.09
C GLU A 364 20.12 -1.49 1.80
N SER A 365 21.39 -1.09 1.90
CA SER A 365 22.34 -1.17 0.80
C SER A 365 22.87 -2.61 0.67
N ALA A 366 22.85 -3.13 -0.54
CA ALA A 366 23.39 -4.44 -0.92
C ALA A 366 24.41 -4.29 -2.07
N ALA A 367 25.17 -5.35 -2.35
CA ALA A 367 26.22 -5.34 -3.37
C ALA A 367 25.74 -4.98 -4.79
N GLY A 368 24.43 -5.09 -5.06
CA GLY A 368 23.79 -4.77 -6.34
C GLY A 368 22.81 -3.58 -6.30
N GLY A 369 22.86 -2.74 -5.25
CA GLY A 369 21.96 -1.58 -5.11
C GLY A 369 21.16 -1.61 -3.81
N LEU A 370 19.92 -1.11 -3.86
CA LEU A 370 19.02 -1.13 -2.70
C LEU A 370 18.20 -2.42 -2.65
N ARG A 371 17.97 -2.94 -1.45
CA ARG A 371 17.02 -4.02 -1.19
C ARG A 371 16.09 -3.70 -0.03
N PHE A 372 14.89 -4.26 -0.05
CA PHE A 372 13.95 -4.15 1.05
C PHE A 372 14.38 -5.03 2.23
N CYS A 373 14.19 -4.54 3.45
CA CYS A 373 14.42 -5.31 4.68
C CYS A 373 13.16 -5.36 5.55
N ALA A 374 13.05 -6.40 6.38
CA ALA A 374 11.89 -6.62 7.24
C ALA A 374 11.81 -5.69 8.47
N GLU A 375 12.81 -4.82 8.65
CA GLU A 375 12.89 -3.87 9.76
C GLU A 375 12.69 -2.45 9.23
N ALA A 376 11.71 -1.73 9.78
CA ALA A 376 11.50 -0.32 9.44
C ALA A 376 12.71 0.52 9.86
N ASN A 377 13.16 1.39 8.96
CA ASN A 377 14.29 2.28 9.18
C ASN A 377 14.09 3.64 8.49
N ASP A 378 15.07 4.53 8.63
CA ASP A 378 15.07 5.82 7.95
C ASP A 378 15.42 5.64 6.47
N LEU A 379 14.39 5.58 5.63
CA LEU A 379 14.53 5.42 4.17
C LEU A 379 15.47 6.48 3.56
N LEU A 380 15.43 7.72 4.06
CA LEU A 380 16.25 8.82 3.53
C LEU A 380 17.74 8.62 3.79
N GLN A 381 18.11 7.82 4.80
CA GLN A 381 19.52 7.46 5.06
C GLN A 381 20.03 6.37 4.14
N ALA A 382 19.15 5.48 3.67
CA ALA A 382 19.51 4.43 2.73
C ALA A 382 19.70 4.97 1.30
N LEU A 383 18.97 6.03 0.95
CA LEU A 383 19.01 6.65 -0.38
C LEU A 383 20.22 7.55 -0.59
N GLN A 384 20.79 7.49 -1.80
CA GLN A 384 21.82 8.43 -2.23
C GLN A 384 21.16 9.74 -2.65
N ALA A 385 21.36 10.82 -1.88
CA ALA A 385 20.60 12.06 -2.03
C ALA A 385 20.73 12.68 -3.42
N ASP A 386 21.94 12.86 -3.95
CA ASP A 386 22.23 13.43 -5.28
C ASP A 386 21.60 12.68 -6.47
N ARG A 387 21.09 11.46 -6.24
CA ARG A 387 20.43 10.62 -7.26
C ARG A 387 19.00 10.25 -6.91
N SER A 388 18.45 10.89 -5.90
CA SER A 388 17.15 10.55 -5.34
C SER A 388 16.26 11.77 -5.23
N ALA A 389 14.96 11.53 -5.28
CA ALA A 389 13.94 12.55 -5.24
C ALA A 389 12.90 12.23 -4.17
N VAL A 390 12.39 13.24 -3.47
CA VAL A 390 11.31 13.07 -2.48
C VAL A 390 10.16 14.02 -2.79
N LEU A 391 8.95 13.49 -2.92
CA LEU A 391 7.74 14.29 -3.01
C LEU A 391 6.91 14.11 -1.75
N MET A 392 6.55 15.21 -1.10
CA MET A 392 5.57 15.21 -0.02
C MET A 392 4.20 15.63 -0.56
N LEU A 393 3.27 14.68 -0.58
CA LEU A 393 1.92 14.85 -1.11
C LEU A 393 0.90 15.08 0.02
N SER A 394 -0.38 15.22 -0.34
CA SER A 394 -1.48 15.40 0.61
C SER A 394 -1.40 14.42 1.79
N GLY A 395 -1.41 14.96 3.01
CA GLY A 395 -1.42 14.20 4.26
C GLY A 395 -0.09 13.57 4.65
N ALA A 396 1.02 13.94 4.00
CA ALA A 396 2.35 13.54 4.44
C ALA A 396 2.63 14.04 5.88
N ASP A 397 3.31 13.21 6.68
CA ASP A 397 3.58 13.52 8.09
C ASP A 397 4.52 14.73 8.20
N VAL A 398 4.10 15.74 8.96
CA VAL A 398 4.89 16.96 9.21
C VAL A 398 6.21 16.64 9.89
N ALA A 399 6.30 15.55 10.66
CA ALA A 399 7.54 15.11 11.27
C ALA A 399 8.65 14.79 10.24
N MET A 400 8.26 14.42 9.00
CA MET A 400 9.20 14.11 7.92
C MET A 400 9.78 15.35 7.23
N VAL A 401 9.23 16.55 7.46
CA VAL A 401 9.67 17.77 6.78
C VAL A 401 11.14 18.09 7.09
N ALA A 402 11.55 18.02 8.36
CA ALA A 402 12.93 18.33 8.73
C ALA A 402 13.96 17.34 8.13
N PRO A 403 13.76 16.00 8.24
CA PRO A 403 14.61 15.02 7.55
C PRO A 403 14.66 15.22 6.02
N VAL A 404 13.52 15.55 5.40
CA VAL A 404 13.44 15.78 3.95
C VAL A 404 14.20 17.06 3.54
N LEU A 405 14.16 18.12 4.33
CA LEU A 405 14.96 19.33 4.08
C LEU A 405 16.47 19.09 4.28
N GLU A 406 16.85 18.27 5.26
CA GLU A 406 18.26 17.84 5.42
C GLU A 406 18.72 17.01 4.22
N PHE A 407 17.85 16.14 3.71
CA PHE A 407 18.09 15.37 2.50
C PHE A 407 18.26 16.28 1.27
N ALA A 408 17.44 17.33 1.14
CA ALA A 408 17.63 18.35 0.11
C ALA A 408 18.99 19.05 0.21
N GLY A 409 19.42 19.37 1.44
CA GLY A 409 20.74 19.96 1.70
C GLY A 409 21.93 19.06 1.30
N LYS A 410 21.71 17.75 1.15
CA LYS A 410 22.71 16.77 0.67
C LYS A 410 22.70 16.61 -0.85
N GLY A 411 21.87 17.37 -1.58
CA GLY A 411 21.77 17.35 -3.05
C GLY A 411 20.54 16.63 -3.60
N GLY A 412 19.63 16.15 -2.73
CA GLY A 412 18.38 15.52 -3.17
C GLY A 412 17.36 16.51 -3.70
N TRP A 413 16.60 16.10 -4.70
CA TRP A 413 15.50 16.90 -5.20
C TRP A 413 14.26 16.69 -4.33
N VAL A 414 13.64 17.79 -3.92
CA VAL A 414 12.49 17.75 -3.03
C VAL A 414 11.40 18.67 -3.55
N ALA A 415 10.16 18.19 -3.53
CA ALA A 415 9.00 18.98 -3.89
C ALA A 415 7.75 18.66 -3.04
N GLY A 416 6.82 19.61 -2.97
CA GLY A 416 5.57 19.48 -2.22
C GLY A 416 4.31 19.70 -3.07
N GLN A 417 3.26 18.92 -2.82
CA GLN A 417 1.97 19.14 -3.45
C GLN A 417 1.25 20.37 -2.88
N ILE A 418 0.87 21.31 -3.75
CA ILE A 418 -0.04 22.42 -3.43
C ILE A 418 -1.15 22.46 -4.48
N GLY A 419 -2.17 23.30 -4.26
CA GLY A 419 -3.22 23.51 -5.24
C GLY A 419 -4.39 22.53 -5.11
N GLU A 420 -5.02 22.21 -6.24
CA GLU A 420 -6.33 21.55 -6.26
C GLU A 420 -6.20 20.05 -5.93
N GLY A 421 -7.07 19.58 -5.01
CA GLY A 421 -7.04 18.21 -4.52
C GLY A 421 -5.89 17.90 -3.55
N CYS A 422 -5.21 18.90 -2.99
CA CYS A 422 -4.38 18.73 -1.80
C CYS A 422 -5.26 18.89 -0.55
N TYR A 423 -5.65 17.77 0.07
CA TYR A 423 -6.60 17.76 1.18
C TYR A 423 -5.96 18.16 2.51
N ASP A 424 -4.72 17.75 2.73
CA ASP A 424 -3.92 18.14 3.88
C ASP A 424 -2.55 18.65 3.40
N PRO A 425 -2.38 19.98 3.30
CA PRO A 425 -1.19 20.60 2.75
C PRO A 425 -0.12 20.87 3.81
N ALA A 426 -0.26 20.39 5.05
CA ALA A 426 0.57 20.85 6.17
C ALA A 426 2.08 20.67 5.93
N ALA A 427 2.52 19.48 5.50
CA ALA A 427 3.93 19.22 5.24
C ALA A 427 4.42 19.88 3.93
N ALA A 428 3.65 19.76 2.85
CA ALA A 428 3.99 20.36 1.56
C ALA A 428 4.08 21.89 1.61
N SER A 429 3.24 22.56 2.40
CA SER A 429 3.31 24.00 2.61
C SER A 429 4.58 24.42 3.31
N GLN A 430 5.10 23.62 4.23
CA GLN A 430 6.38 23.92 4.89
C GLN A 430 7.55 23.77 3.94
N LEU A 431 7.53 22.78 3.04
CA LEU A 431 8.52 22.68 1.96
C LEU A 431 8.50 23.90 1.04
N ALA A 432 7.31 24.36 0.65
CA ALA A 432 7.16 25.57 -0.17
C ALA A 432 7.69 26.82 0.55
N VAL A 433 7.42 26.98 1.85
CA VAL A 433 7.96 28.08 2.67
C VAL A 433 9.49 27.99 2.78
N ALA A 434 10.06 26.79 2.82
CA ALA A 434 11.51 26.56 2.80
C ALA A 434 12.15 26.80 1.42
N GLY A 435 11.36 27.16 0.40
CA GLY A 435 11.85 27.47 -0.96
C GLY A 435 12.01 26.25 -1.87
N MET A 436 11.46 25.09 -1.49
CA MET A 436 11.42 23.91 -2.34
C MET A 436 10.35 24.04 -3.45
N SER A 437 10.48 23.23 -4.51
CA SER A 437 9.50 23.21 -5.59
C SER A 437 8.12 22.80 -5.07
N ALA A 438 7.06 23.42 -5.60
CA ALA A 438 5.71 23.09 -5.22
C ALA A 438 4.73 23.32 -6.38
N GLY A 439 3.78 22.42 -6.55
CA GLY A 439 2.72 22.56 -7.54
C GLY A 439 1.70 21.42 -7.49
N ASP A 440 0.83 21.36 -8.48
CA ASP A 440 -0.12 20.26 -8.65
C ASP A 440 0.62 18.97 -9.07
N PRO A 441 0.06 17.77 -8.80
CA PRO A 441 0.72 16.48 -9.07
C PRO A 441 1.25 16.29 -10.49
N GLU A 442 0.54 16.78 -11.50
CA GLU A 442 0.93 16.67 -12.91
C GLU A 442 2.20 17.50 -13.21
N TYR A 443 2.30 18.69 -12.62
CA TYR A 443 3.49 19.53 -12.71
C TYR A 443 4.67 18.88 -11.99
N LEU A 444 4.44 18.35 -10.79
CA LEU A 444 5.47 17.66 -10.02
C LEU A 444 6.00 16.41 -10.73
N ALA A 445 5.13 15.65 -11.41
CA ALA A 445 5.53 14.49 -12.21
C ALA A 445 6.43 14.89 -13.38
N ALA A 446 6.11 15.98 -14.08
CA ALA A 446 6.92 16.49 -15.18
C ALA A 446 8.31 16.97 -14.70
N GLU A 447 8.36 17.75 -13.61
CA GLU A 447 9.63 18.19 -13.01
C GLU A 447 10.47 16.99 -12.52
N LEU A 448 9.81 16.00 -11.90
CA LEU A 448 10.46 14.78 -11.45
C LEU A 448 11.08 14.01 -12.61
N ALA A 449 10.36 13.86 -13.73
CA ALA A 449 10.87 13.19 -14.92
C ALA A 449 12.10 13.91 -15.50
N VAL A 450 12.08 15.24 -15.56
CA VAL A 450 13.23 16.05 -16.00
C VAL A 450 14.42 15.89 -15.04
N HIS A 451 14.19 15.93 -13.73
CA HIS A 451 15.24 15.75 -12.74
C HIS A 451 15.85 14.35 -12.78
N CYS A 452 15.03 13.32 -13.03
CA CYS A 452 15.50 11.94 -13.03
C CYS A 452 16.22 11.53 -14.33
N ALA A 453 15.93 12.23 -15.43
CA ALA A 453 16.58 12.05 -16.73
C ALA A 453 17.94 12.77 -16.84
N ALA A 454 18.19 13.75 -15.96
CA ALA A 454 19.48 14.43 -15.79
C ALA A 454 20.44 13.62 -14.91
#